data_AF-A0A023G9B1-F1
#
_entry.id   AF-A0A023G9B1-F1
#
_cell.length_a   1.000
_cell.length_b   1.000
_cell.length_c   1.000
_cell.angle_alpha   90.00
_cell.angle_beta   90.00
_cell.angle_gamma   90.00
#
_symmetry.space_group_name_H-M   'P 1'
#
loop_
_entity.id
_entity.type
_entity.pdbx_description
1 polymer ?
#
loop_
_entity_poly.entity_id
_entity_poly.type
_entity_poly.pdbx_seq_one_letter_code
_entity_poly.pdbx_strand_id
1 'polypeptide(L)'
;MLRKSRARRTFIGTSLAAVAVAELAAAGVCYYYYRRLNRSQEYRYWMYQNFKPGLEAYYKVGAMFGDHAVRTYDLKTWGIED
;
A
#
# COMPACT_ATOMS: atom_id res chain seq x y z
N MET A 1 8.77 -24.42 38.89
CA MET A 1 7.99 -24.23 37.64
C MET A 1 7.74 -22.77 37.23
N LEU A 2 7.93 -21.75 38.09
CA LEU A 2 7.60 -20.34 37.80
C LEU A 2 8.51 -19.59 36.79
N ARG A 3 9.73 -20.06 36.52
CA ARG A 3 10.69 -19.31 35.67
C ARG A 3 10.37 -19.40 34.17
N LYS A 4 9.71 -20.49 33.74
CA LYS A 4 9.33 -20.75 32.34
C LYS A 4 8.12 -19.90 31.88
N SER A 5 7.33 -19.33 32.80
CA SER A 5 6.15 -18.50 32.45
C SER A 5 6.50 -17.04 32.23
N ARG A 6 7.43 -16.47 33.01
CA ARG A 6 7.94 -15.09 32.82
C ARG A 6 8.66 -14.93 31.49
N ALA A 7 9.58 -15.85 31.16
CA ALA A 7 10.30 -15.82 29.89
C ALA A 7 9.34 -15.88 28.68
N ARG A 8 8.31 -16.75 28.72
CA ARG A 8 7.28 -16.82 27.68
C ARG A 8 6.49 -15.51 27.53
N ARG A 9 6.10 -14.86 28.63
CA ARG A 9 5.42 -13.55 28.58
C ARG A 9 6.29 -12.45 27.97
N THR A 10 7.58 -12.42 28.29
CA THR A 10 8.51 -11.42 27.75
C THR A 10 8.74 -11.62 26.25
N PHE A 11 8.95 -12.86 25.79
CA PHE A 11 9.10 -13.17 24.37
C PHE A 11 7.83 -12.85 23.56
N ILE A 12 6.64 -13.18 24.08
CA ILE A 12 5.36 -12.86 23.44
C ILE A 12 5.14 -11.33 23.37
N GLY A 13 5.46 -10.61 24.45
CA GLY A 13 5.38 -9.15 24.49
C GLY A 13 6.29 -8.48 23.46
N THR A 14 7.54 -8.95 23.32
CA THR A 14 8.47 -8.43 22.30
C THR A 14 8.03 -8.75 20.88
N SER A 15 7.44 -9.92 20.63
CA SER A 15 6.93 -10.24 19.29
C SER A 15 5.72 -9.39 18.89
N LEU A 16 4.80 -9.09 19.82
CA LEU A 16 3.65 -8.23 19.54
C LEU A 16 4.06 -6.79 19.23
N ALA A 17 5.02 -6.24 20.00
CA ALA A 17 5.55 -4.91 19.73
C ALA A 17 6.24 -4.84 18.36
N ALA A 18 7.02 -5.86 18.00
CA ALA A 18 7.67 -5.93 16.68
C ALA A 18 6.65 -5.99 15.53
N VAL A 19 5.59 -6.79 15.68
CA VAL A 19 4.49 -6.85 14.69
C VAL A 19 3.80 -5.49 14.57
N ALA A 20 3.46 -4.84 15.68
CA ALA A 20 2.81 -3.54 15.67
C ALA A 20 3.66 -2.47 14.96
N VAL A 21 4.98 -2.44 15.22
CA VAL A 21 5.89 -1.52 14.54
C VAL A 21 5.96 -1.82 13.04
N ALA A 22 6.02 -3.11 12.65
CA ALA A 22 6.03 -3.51 11.24
C ALA A 22 4.74 -3.12 10.52
N GLU A 23 3.57 -3.32 11.15
CA GLU A 23 2.28 -2.91 10.61
C GLU A 23 2.17 -1.40 10.43
N LEU A 24 2.62 -0.61 11.42
CA LEU A 24 2.64 0.85 11.33
C LEU A 24 3.57 1.34 10.21
N ALA A 25 4.75 0.72 10.07
CA ALA A 25 5.67 1.04 8.99
C ALA A 25 5.06 0.72 7.62
N ALA A 26 4.46 -0.46 7.46
CA ALA A 26 3.78 -0.86 6.24
C ALA A 26 2.61 0.09 5.90
N ALA A 27 1.78 0.43 6.89
CA ALA A 27 0.68 1.38 6.72
C ALA A 27 1.18 2.77 6.29
N GLY A 28 2.27 3.25 6.90
CA GLY A 28 2.93 4.51 6.53
C GLY A 28 3.41 4.51 5.07
N VAL A 29 4.06 3.42 4.63
CA VAL A 29 4.51 3.25 3.25
C VAL A 29 3.32 3.22 2.27
N CYS A 30 2.27 2.45 2.58
CA CYS A 30 1.05 2.40 1.78
C CYS A 30 0.41 3.80 1.64
N TYR A 31 0.29 4.54 2.74
CA TYR A 31 -0.27 5.89 2.73
C TYR A 31 0.59 6.86 1.91
N TYR A 32 1.92 6.78 2.02
CA TYR A 32 2.84 7.59 1.23
C TYR A 32 2.62 7.39 -0.28
N TYR A 33 2.59 6.14 -0.74
CA TYR A 33 2.35 5.83 -2.14
C TYR A 33 0.95 6.26 -2.59
N TYR A 34 -0.08 5.96 -1.80
CA TYR A 34 -1.45 6.39 -2.07
C TYR A 34 -1.55 7.91 -2.25
N ARG A 35 -0.93 8.69 -1.35
CA ARG A 35 -0.93 10.15 -1.43
C ARG A 35 -0.24 10.65 -2.70
N ARG A 36 0.85 10.01 -3.11
CA ARG A 36 1.61 10.38 -4.31
C ARG A 36 0.85 10.03 -5.60
N LEU A 37 0.25 8.84 -5.65
CA LEU A 37 -0.63 8.36 -6.72
C LEU A 37 -1.81 9.29 -6.95
N ASN A 38 -2.46 9.79 -5.89
CA ASN A 38 -3.58 10.72 -6.04
C ASN A 38 -3.18 12.11 -6.53
N ARG A 39 -1.93 12.54 -6.30
CA ARG A 39 -1.49 13.92 -6.58
C ARG A 39 -0.81 14.10 -7.93
N SER A 40 -0.30 13.04 -8.54
CA SER A 40 0.55 13.17 -9.73
C SER A 40 0.22 12.10 -10.77
N GLN A 41 -0.31 12.55 -11.90
CA GLN A 41 -0.49 11.69 -13.08
C GLN A 41 0.85 11.20 -13.63
N GLU A 42 1.89 12.03 -13.63
CA GLU A 42 3.25 11.63 -14.01
C GLU A 42 3.79 10.48 -13.15
N TYR A 43 3.53 10.51 -11.84
CA TYR A 43 3.92 9.42 -10.97
C TYR A 43 3.13 8.14 -11.26
N ARG A 44 1.84 8.25 -11.59
CA ARG A 44 1.04 7.11 -12.06
C ARG A 44 1.60 6.55 -13.36
N TYR A 45 2.02 7.40 -14.29
CA TYR A 45 2.65 6.97 -15.54
C TYR A 45 3.99 6.26 -15.30
N TRP A 46 4.83 6.81 -14.42
CA TRP A 46 6.06 6.15 -14.01
C TRP A 46 5.79 4.77 -13.40
N MET A 47 4.76 4.65 -12.55
CA MET A 47 4.35 3.35 -12.00
C MET A 47 3.81 2.42 -13.08
N TYR A 48 3.09 2.92 -14.09
CA TYR A 48 2.66 2.11 -15.23
C TYR A 48 3.87 1.45 -15.92
N GLN A 49 4.95 2.21 -16.12
CA GLN A 49 6.15 1.74 -16.79
C GLN A 49 7.05 0.84 -15.92
N ASN A 50 7.14 1.12 -14.61
CA ASN A 50 8.14 0.48 -13.74
C ASN A 50 7.54 -0.52 -12.74
N PHE A 51 6.27 -0.35 -12.36
CA PHE A 51 5.60 -1.20 -11.37
C PHE A 51 4.08 -1.25 -11.59
N LYS A 52 3.66 -1.76 -12.76
CA LYS A 52 2.24 -1.87 -13.15
C LYS A 52 1.34 -2.52 -12.09
N PRO A 53 1.75 -3.60 -11.37
CA PRO A 53 0.90 -4.20 -10.34
C PRO A 53 0.49 -3.24 -9.22
N GLY A 54 1.37 -2.32 -8.81
CA GLY A 54 1.06 -1.32 -7.78
C GLY A 54 0.04 -0.29 -8.26
N LEU A 55 0.15 0.13 -9.53
CA LEU A 55 -0.81 1.04 -10.14
C LEU A 55 -2.18 0.38 -10.33
N GLU A 56 -2.22 -0.88 -10.76
CA GLU A 56 -3.48 -1.63 -10.89
C GLU A 56 -4.17 -1.80 -9.54
N ALA A 57 -3.42 -2.05 -8.46
CA ALA A 57 -3.98 -2.10 -7.12
C ALA A 57 -4.64 -0.77 -6.74
N TYR A 58 -4.00 0.35 -7.05
CA TYR A 58 -4.58 1.68 -6.84
C TYR A 58 -5.90 1.89 -7.61
N TYR A 59 -5.95 1.54 -8.90
CA TYR A 59 -7.19 1.64 -9.68
C TYR A 59 -8.28 0.72 -9.16
N LYS A 60 -7.96 -0.52 -8.75
CA LYS A 60 -8.93 -1.46 -8.17
C LYS A 60 -9.50 -0.95 -6.85
N VAL A 61 -8.66 -0.32 -6.01
CA VAL A 61 -9.12 0.30 -4.77
C VAL A 61 -10.06 1.47 -5.09
N GLY A 62 -9.71 2.36 -6.03
CA GLY A 62 -10.60 3.43 -6.47
C GLY A 62 -11.94 2.91 -6.98
N ALA A 63 -11.91 1.88 -7.83
CA ALA A 63 -13.09 1.21 -8.36
C ALA A 63 -13.98 0.59 -7.27
N MET A 64 -13.38 0.02 -6.22
CA MET A 64 -14.14 -0.51 -5.06
C MET A 64 -14.92 0.60 -4.33
N PHE A 65 -14.45 1.85 -4.39
CA PHE A 65 -15.14 3.03 -3.85
C PHE A 65 -15.93 3.83 -4.90
N GLY A 66 -16.11 3.28 -6.11
CA GLY A 66 -16.89 3.88 -7.19
C GLY A 66 -16.15 4.88 -8.09
N ASP A 67 -14.84 5.05 -7.92
CA ASP A 67 -14.03 5.89 -8.79
C ASP A 67 -13.37 5.06 -9.91
N HIS A 68 -14.01 5.08 -11.09
CA HIS A 68 -13.48 4.49 -12.32
C HIS A 68 -12.85 5.53 -13.25
N ALA A 69 -12.97 6.83 -12.93
CA ALA A 69 -12.62 7.90 -13.85
C ALA A 69 -11.10 8.05 -13.99
N VAL A 70 -10.35 7.83 -12.90
CA VAL A 70 -8.90 8.05 -12.89
C VAL A 70 -8.17 7.13 -13.87
N ARG A 71 -8.51 5.83 -13.92
CA ARG A 71 -7.91 4.88 -14.87
C ARG A 71 -8.16 5.31 -16.31
N THR A 72 -9.42 5.56 -16.66
CA THR A 72 -9.81 5.95 -18.01
C THR A 72 -9.16 7.26 -18.43
N TYR A 73 -9.13 8.24 -17.53
CA TYR A 73 -8.46 9.52 -17.75
C TYR A 73 -6.97 9.34 -18.01
N ASP A 74 -6.29 8.53 -17.20
CA ASP A 74 -4.86 8.28 -17.33
C ASP A 74 -4.53 7.57 -18.65
N LEU A 75 -5.20 6.46 -18.97
CA LEU A 75 -4.95 5.69 -20.20
C LEU A 75 -5.19 6.55 -21.44
N LYS A 76 -6.28 7.33 -21.45
CA LYS A 76 -6.57 8.28 -22.54
C LYS A 76 -5.48 9.34 -22.66
N THR A 77 -5.02 9.89 -21.54
CA THR A 77 -3.96 10.92 -21.52
C THR A 77 -2.65 10.37 -22.08
N TRP A 78 -2.36 9.10 -21.78
CA TRP A 78 -1.14 8.43 -22.22
C TRP A 78 -1.24 7.82 -23.63
N GLY A 79 -2.41 7.89 -24.28
CA GLY A 79 -2.64 7.30 -25.59
C GLY A 79 -2.58 5.77 -25.58
N ILE A 80 -2.95 5.15 -24.47
CA ILE A 80 -2.94 3.69 -24.28
C ILE A 80 -4.36 3.17 -24.45
N GLU A 81 -4.55 2.24 -25.38
CA GLU A 81 -5.75 1.42 -25.47
C GLU A 81 -5.59 0.20 -24.55
N ASP A 82 -6.64 -0.13 -23.82
CA ASP A 82 -6.68 -1.15 -22.76
C ASP A 82 -7.83 -2.12 -23.00
#